data_AF-A0A101NI58-F1
#
_entry.id   AF-A0A101NI58-F1
#
_cell.length_a   1.000
_cell.length_b   1.000
_cell.length_c   1.000
_cell.angle_alpha   90.00
_cell.angle_beta   90.00
_cell.angle_gamma   90.00
#
_symmetry.space_group_name_H-M   'P 1'
#
loop_
_entity.id
_entity.type
_entity.pdbx_description
1 polymer ?
#
loop_
_entity_poly.entity_id
_entity_poly.type
_entity_poly.pdbx_seq_one_letter_code
_entity_poly.pdbx_strand_id
1 'polypeptide(L)' 'MHDIPPTATRPPHPALSPREQQVLRHIGHGHTYTATARLIGISVHTVDGYLRRIRAKTGIRSQAELIRLALLSELTEH' A
#
# COMPACT_ATOMS: atom_id res chain seq x y z
N MET A 1 -20.19 3.31 -8.06
CA MET A 1 -19.46 2.42 -7.13
C MET A 1 -18.15 2.07 -7.82
N HIS A 2 -17.03 2.58 -7.32
CA HIS A 2 -15.82 2.83 -8.11
C HIS A 2 -15.17 1.53 -8.62
N ASP A 3 -15.35 1.24 -9.91
CA ASP A 3 -14.48 0.38 -10.71
C ASP A 3 -13.12 1.10 -10.83
N ILE A 4 -12.04 0.47 -10.37
CA ILE A 4 -10.68 0.98 -10.52
C ILE A 4 -9.89 0.01 -11.41
N PRO A 5 -9.79 0.29 -12.71
CA PRO A 5 -8.75 -0.29 -13.54
C PRO A 5 -7.41 0.37 -13.20
N PRO A 6 -6.35 -0.38 -12.87
CA PRO A 6 -5.03 0.22 -12.62
C PRO A 6 -4.37 0.56 -13.96
N THR A 7 -4.35 1.84 -14.33
CA THR A 7 -3.45 2.34 -15.38
C THR A 7 -2.03 2.41 -14.81
N ALA A 8 -1.17 1.55 -15.35
CA ALA A 8 0.24 1.45 -15.00
C ALA A 8 1.00 2.68 -15.51
N THR A 9 1.71 3.36 -14.62
CA THR A 9 2.86 4.20 -15.00
C THR A 9 3.99 3.82 -14.06
N ARG A 10 5.02 3.20 -14.64
CA ARG A 10 6.22 2.66 -13.99
C ARG A 10 7.34 3.69 -14.11
N PRO A 11 8.08 3.96 -13.01
CA PRO A 11 9.50 3.61 -12.98
C PRO A 11 9.91 3.04 -11.58
N PRO A 12 11.21 2.89 -11.24
CA PRO A 12 11.87 1.61 -11.03
C PRO A 12 12.00 1.23 -9.54
N HIS A 13 10.92 0.85 -8.88
CA HIS A 13 10.99 0.01 -7.66
C HIS A 13 10.15 -1.27 -7.90
N PRO A 14 10.77 -2.46 -7.98
CA PRO A 14 10.21 -3.60 -8.68
C PRO A 14 9.02 -4.35 -8.03
N ALA A 15 8.31 -3.82 -7.02
CA ALA A 15 7.26 -4.62 -6.36
C ALA A 15 5.87 -3.98 -6.23
N LEU A 16 5.73 -2.66 -6.10
CA LEU A 16 4.44 -2.05 -5.74
C LEU A 16 4.09 -0.84 -6.60
N SER A 17 2.84 -0.79 -7.09
CA SER A 17 2.31 0.38 -7.77
C SER A 17 2.29 1.60 -6.83
N PRO A 18 2.36 2.83 -7.34
CA PRO A 18 2.36 4.04 -6.52
C PRO A 18 1.18 4.12 -5.52
N ARG A 19 -0.02 3.69 -5.91
CA ARG A 19 -1.18 3.57 -4.99
C ARG A 19 -0.97 2.53 -3.89
N GLU A 20 -0.37 1.39 -4.22
CA GLU A 20 -0.05 0.34 -3.24
C GLU A 20 1.01 0.82 -2.24
N GLN A 21 2.04 1.52 -2.72
CA GLN A 21 3.04 2.16 -1.86
C GLN A 21 2.43 3.24 -0.97
N GLN A 22 1.51 4.04 -1.49
CA GLN A 22 0.83 5.07 -0.73
C GLN A 22 0.00 4.47 0.42
N VAL A 23 -0.74 3.39 0.16
CA VAL A 23 -1.43 2.60 1.20
C VAL A 23 -0.41 2.05 2.21
N LEU A 24 0.67 1.42 1.73
CA LEU A 24 1.72 0.84 2.57
C LEU A 24 2.34 1.89 3.51
N ARG A 25 2.67 3.08 3.00
CA ARG A 25 3.24 4.20 3.79
C ARG A 25 2.30 4.67 4.87
N HIS A 26 1.02 4.93 4.55
CA HIS A 26 0.06 5.36 5.56
C HIS A 26 -0.10 4.31 6.67
N ILE A 27 -0.14 3.04 6.29
CA ILE A 27 -0.20 1.93 7.23
C ILE A 27 1.09 1.83 8.06
N GLY A 28 2.26 2.06 7.45
CA GLY A 28 3.56 2.13 8.13
C GLY A 28 3.65 3.24 9.17
N HIS A 29 3.01 4.38 8.90
CA HIS A 29 2.85 5.48 9.86
C HIS A 29 1.87 5.17 11.01
N GLY A 30 1.26 3.98 11.05
CA GLY A 30 0.30 3.60 12.08
C GLY A 30 -1.14 4.06 11.81
N HIS A 31 -1.45 4.53 10.59
CA HIS A 31 -2.83 4.84 10.23
C HIS A 31 -3.66 3.54 10.12
N THR A 32 -4.90 3.61 10.58
CA THR A 32 -5.87 2.53 10.41
C THR A 32 -6.31 2.42 8.94
N TYR A 33 -6.82 1.26 8.54
CA TYR A 33 -7.35 1.05 7.19
C TYR A 33 -8.42 2.08 6.80
N THR A 34 -9.24 2.51 7.76
CA THR A 34 -10.27 3.54 7.58
C THR A 34 -9.69 4.94 7.40
N ALA A 35 -8.64 5.28 8.16
CA ALA A 35 -7.94 6.55 7.99
C ALA A 35 -7.21 6.61 6.64
N THR A 36 -6.51 5.54 6.26
CA THR A 36 -5.84 5.41 4.96
C THR A 36 -6.84 5.51 3.79
N ALA A 37 -7.99 4.84 3.91
CA ALA A 37 -9.08 4.95 2.95
C ALA A 37 -9.55 6.41 2.78
N ARG A 38 -9.77 7.13 3.89
CA ARG A 38 -10.16 8.54 3.88
C ARG A 38 -9.08 9.45 3.29
N LEU A 39 -7.81 9.24 3.63
CA LEU A 39 -6.68 10.04 3.14
C LEU A 39 -6.49 9.92 1.62
N ILE A 40 -6.68 8.72 1.08
CA ILE A 40 -6.46 8.41 -0.34
C ILE A 40 -7.74 8.61 -1.17
N GLY A 41 -8.90 8.79 -0.52
CA GLY A 41 -10.20 8.96 -1.16
C GLY A 41 -10.80 7.66 -1.71
N ILE A 42 -10.50 6.52 -1.10
CA ILE A 42 -10.96 5.18 -1.52
C ILE A 42 -11.77 4.50 -0.41
N SER A 43 -12.44 3.39 -0.73
CA SER A 43 -13.16 2.60 0.27
C SER A 43 -12.21 1.67 1.06
N VAL A 44 -12.58 1.33 2.29
CA VAL A 44 -11.83 0.38 3.13
C VAL A 44 -11.72 -0.99 2.46
N HIS A 45 -12.76 -1.42 1.74
CA HIS A 45 -12.72 -2.62 0.89
C HIS A 45 -11.64 -2.55 -0.20
N THR A 46 -11.44 -1.37 -0.78
CA THR A 46 -10.38 -1.14 -1.77
C THR A 46 -8.99 -1.21 -1.11
N VAL A 47 -8.85 -0.66 0.09
CA VAL A 47 -7.62 -0.77 0.91
C VAL A 47 -7.30 -2.23 1.22
N ASP A 48 -8.28 -3.03 1.62
CA ASP A 48 -8.13 -4.47 1.85
C ASP A 48 -7.67 -5.20 0.57
N GLY A 49 -8.30 -4.90 -0.57
CA GLY A 49 -7.88 -5.43 -1.87
C GLY A 49 -6.43 -5.07 -2.22
N TYR A 50 -6.01 -3.84 -1.97
CA TYR A 50 -4.61 -3.43 -2.16
C TYR A 50 -3.68 -4.15 -1.20
N LEU A 51 -4.02 -4.28 0.07
CA LEU A 51 -3.21 -5.00 1.05
C LEU A 51 -3.06 -6.47 0.67
N ARG A 52 -4.11 -7.11 0.17
CA ARG A 52 -4.05 -8.48 -0.31
C ARG A 52 -3.06 -8.62 -1.47
N ARG A 53 -3.06 -7.68 -2.43
CA ARG A 53 -2.07 -7.67 -3.52
C ARG A 53 -0.67 -7.36 -3.03
N ILE A 54 -0.51 -6.36 -2.17
CA ILE A 54 0.77 -6.00 -1.54
C ILE A 54 1.36 -7.25 -0.87
N ARG A 55 0.59 -7.90 0.01
CA ARG A 55 0.97 -9.13 0.70
C ARG A 55 1.29 -10.27 -0.25
N ALA A 56 0.53 -10.43 -1.33
CA ALA A 56 0.81 -11.43 -2.36
C ALA A 56 2.12 -11.16 -3.11
N LYS A 57 2.46 -9.89 -3.36
CA LYS A 57 3.69 -9.49 -4.05
C LYS A 57 4.92 -9.48 -3.14
N THR A 58 4.76 -9.11 -1.87
CA THR A 58 5.86 -8.96 -0.91
C THR A 58 6.05 -10.19 -0.01
N GLY A 59 5.08 -11.11 -0.02
CA GLY A 59 5.07 -12.30 0.83
C GLY A 59 4.66 -12.04 2.28
N ILE A 60 4.33 -10.79 2.63
CA ILE A 60 4.04 -10.39 4.00
C ILE A 60 2.73 -10.97 4.51
N ARG A 61 2.74 -11.49 5.74
CA ARG A 61 1.55 -12.08 6.37
C ARG A 61 1.05 -11.23 7.54
N SER A 62 1.93 -10.44 8.14
CA SER A 62 1.64 -9.71 9.37
C SER A 62 1.65 -8.19 9.20
N GLN A 63 0.83 -7.52 9.99
CA GLN A 63 0.78 -6.06 10.07
C GLN A 63 2.14 -5.46 10.46
N ALA A 64 2.86 -6.09 11.39
CA ALA A 64 4.18 -5.65 11.84
C ALA A 64 5.24 -5.72 10.72
N GLU A 65 5.22 -6.79 9.91
CA GLU A 65 6.08 -6.92 8.74
C GLU A 65 5.75 -5.86 7.68
N LEU A 66 4.46 -5.52 7.54
CA LEU A 66 3.98 -4.49 6.61
C LEU A 66 4.49 -3.10 7.02
N ILE A 67 4.45 -2.79 8.32
CA ILE A 67 5.04 -1.58 8.90
C ILE A 67 6.56 -1.57 8.69
N ARG A 68 7.23 -2.69 8.95
CA ARG A 68 8.68 -2.83 8.73
C ARG A 68 9.06 -2.61 7.26
N LEU A 69 8.29 -3.17 6.32
CA LEU A 69 8.51 -2.97 4.89
C LEU A 69 8.28 -1.51 4.47
N ALA A 70 7.26 -0.86 5.02
CA ALA A 70 7.04 0.57 4.78
C ALA A 70 8.26 1.39 5.17
N LEU A 71 8.79 1.16 6.37
CA LEU A 71 9.97 1.84 6.90
C LEU A 71 11.23 1.55 6.05
N LEU A 72 11.43 0.30 5.63
CA LEU A 72 12.54 -0.08 4.75
C LEU A 72 12.44 0.54 3.35
N SER A 73 11.21 0.72 2.85
CA SER A 73 10.98 1.35 1.55
C SER A 73 11.30 2.85 1.62
N GLU A 74 10.95 3.52 2.72
CA GLU A 74 11.32 4.93 2.96
C GLU A 74 12.83 5.14 3.10
N LEU A 75 13.56 4.15 3.63
CA LEU A 75 15.02 4.21 3.72
C LEU A 75 15.75 4.07 2.38
N THR A 76 15.08 3.60 1.33
CA THR A 76 15.68 3.45 -0.01
C THR A 76 15.48 4.70 -0.88
N GLU A 77 14.63 5.65 -0.47
CA GLU A 77 14.33 6.89 -1.21
C GLU A 77 15.19 8.08 -0.76
N HIS A 78 16.51 7.92 -0.61
CA HIS A 78 17.41 9.01 -0.21
C HIS A 78 18.76 9.02 -0.95
#